data_AF-A0A1T4NM40-F1
#
_entry.id   AF-A0A1T4NM40-F1
#
_cell.length_a   1.000
_cell.length_b   1.000
_cell.length_c   1.000
_cell.angle_alpha   90.00
_cell.angle_beta   90.00
_cell.angle_gamma   90.00
#
_symmetry.space_group_name_H-M   'P 1'
#
loop_
_entity.id
_entity.type
_entity.pdbx_description
1 polymer ?
#
loop_
_entity_poly.entity_id
_entity_poly.type
_entity_poly.pdbx_seq_one_letter_code
_entity_poly.pdbx_strand_id
1 'polypeptide(L)'
;MNKNINLNFHQTVSFSKDYLAKILKISDGASFLTKEEISEITGIPTGKSSGKVVPHIYYGLYMGLITFSYENKRYNLNRTSLGNLILKEDSYLTENLTIELLNYFLTSNYLGAHMWKSISRDIFPKYRNILTRENLEKELENIYPENKNIKLVSWVSMYQKELSKNNFYNFIEKNIEKKNHKIDSSYFYMYVYTLLKDWELNNLSNEITLDNLENLKWGEGLHINKDEEFNLLDKIADKNIIKINKQLSPITILKLKNSDDFLDKIFSLLI
;
A
#
# COMPACT_ATOMS: atom_id res chain seq x y z
N MET A 1 -10.93 8.22 -16.30
CA MET A 1 -9.63 8.40 -16.97
C MET A 1 -9.01 7.02 -17.12
N ASN A 2 -9.12 6.38 -18.29
CA ASN A 2 -8.44 5.11 -18.58
C ASN A 2 -6.95 5.39 -18.79
N LYS A 3 -6.20 5.50 -17.70
CA LYS A 3 -4.75 5.23 -17.71
C LYS A 3 -4.61 3.76 -18.04
N ASN A 4 -3.76 3.42 -19.01
CA ASN A 4 -3.49 2.04 -19.40
C ASN A 4 -3.07 1.24 -18.15
N ILE A 5 -3.97 0.42 -17.59
CA ILE A 5 -3.78 -0.24 -16.29
C ILE A 5 -2.77 -1.36 -16.47
N ASN A 6 -1.55 -1.19 -15.95
CA ASN A 6 -0.52 -2.22 -15.99
C ASN A 6 -0.62 -3.15 -14.76
N LEU A 7 -1.47 -4.18 -14.84
CA LEU A 7 -1.60 -5.20 -13.78
C LEU A 7 -0.32 -6.03 -13.59
N ASN A 8 0.47 -6.17 -14.65
CA ASN A 8 1.67 -7.01 -14.68
C ASN A 8 2.96 -6.16 -14.63
N PHE A 9 2.93 -4.99 -13.98
CA PHE A 9 4.11 -4.10 -13.85
C PHE A 9 5.33 -4.81 -13.26
N HIS A 10 5.07 -5.81 -12.43
CA HIS A 10 6.06 -6.62 -11.75
C HIS A 10 6.78 -7.60 -12.69
N GLN A 11 6.26 -7.87 -13.90
CA GLN A 11 6.90 -8.76 -14.88
C GLN A 11 7.29 -10.12 -14.29
N THR A 12 6.42 -10.68 -13.43
CA THR A 12 6.66 -11.92 -12.65
C THR A 12 7.84 -11.88 -11.68
N VAL A 13 8.51 -10.74 -11.51
CA VAL A 13 9.56 -10.52 -10.53
C VAL A 13 8.95 -10.47 -9.14
N SER A 14 9.45 -11.28 -8.22
CA SER A 14 9.07 -11.20 -6.81
C SER A 14 9.54 -9.89 -6.19
N PHE A 15 8.69 -9.32 -5.34
CA PHE A 15 9.06 -8.21 -4.49
C PHE A 15 10.24 -8.57 -3.58
N SER A 16 11.14 -7.61 -3.36
CA SER A 16 12.25 -7.70 -2.41
C SER A 16 12.41 -6.39 -1.67
N LYS A 17 12.51 -6.46 -0.34
CA LYS A 17 12.73 -5.30 0.52
C LYS A 17 14.10 -4.66 0.29
N ASP A 18 15.14 -5.47 0.11
CA ASP A 18 16.49 -5.00 -0.20
C ASP A 18 16.53 -4.15 -1.47
N TYR A 19 15.90 -4.63 -2.55
CA TYR A 19 15.85 -3.89 -3.80
C TYR A 19 15.02 -2.61 -3.68
N LEU A 20 13.91 -2.64 -2.94
CA LEU A 20 13.12 -1.43 -2.69
C LEU A 20 13.92 -0.38 -1.89
N ALA A 21 14.62 -0.81 -0.83
CA ALA A 21 15.47 0.06 -0.01
C ALA A 21 16.60 0.71 -0.84
N LYS A 22 17.22 -0.05 -1.74
CA LYS A 22 18.23 0.46 -2.67
C LYS A 22 17.68 1.50 -3.63
N ILE A 23 16.49 1.27 -4.20
CA ILE A 23 15.80 2.26 -5.04
C ILE A 23 15.51 3.53 -4.22
N LEU A 24 15.00 3.39 -3.00
CA LEU A 24 14.68 4.52 -2.13
C LEU A 24 15.91 5.37 -1.83
N LYS A 25 17.05 4.74 -1.56
CA LYS A 25 18.33 5.41 -1.25
C LYS A 25 18.82 6.30 -2.39
N ILE A 26 18.71 5.85 -3.64
CA ILE A 26 19.18 6.60 -4.81
C ILE A 26 18.15 7.62 -5.36
N SER A 27 16.94 7.66 -4.81
CA SER A 27 15.86 8.51 -5.32
C SER A 27 15.97 9.97 -4.84
N ASP A 28 17.07 10.63 -5.20
CA ASP A 28 17.41 11.99 -4.73
C ASP A 28 16.88 13.13 -5.62
N GLY A 29 16.27 12.81 -6.77
CA GLY A 29 15.76 13.80 -7.72
C GLY A 29 16.82 14.51 -8.55
N ALA A 30 18.10 14.18 -8.37
CA ALA A 30 19.22 14.92 -8.96
C ALA A 30 19.66 14.39 -10.33
N SER A 31 19.31 13.14 -10.66
CA SER A 31 19.86 12.45 -11.84
C SER A 31 18.79 11.76 -12.68
N PHE A 32 18.97 11.83 -14.01
CA PHE A 32 18.22 11.01 -14.97
C PHE A 32 19.03 9.77 -15.33
N LEU A 33 18.60 8.61 -14.83
CA LEU A 33 19.33 7.34 -14.95
C LEU A 33 18.54 6.33 -15.78
N THR A 34 19.23 5.65 -16.69
CA THR A 34 18.75 4.43 -17.34
C THR A 34 18.58 3.30 -16.32
N LYS A 35 17.82 2.26 -16.66
CA LYS A 35 17.69 1.08 -15.78
C LYS A 35 19.02 0.36 -15.59
N GLU A 36 19.92 0.44 -16.57
CA GLU A 36 21.29 -0.09 -16.51
C GLU A 36 22.16 0.70 -15.53
N GLU A 37 22.15 2.03 -15.60
CA GLU A 37 22.86 2.89 -14.63
C GLU A 37 22.33 2.68 -13.21
N ILE A 38 21.00 2.56 -13.03
CA ILE A 38 20.42 2.23 -11.72
C ILE A 38 20.90 0.85 -11.24
N SER A 39 20.93 -0.15 -12.12
CA SER A 39 21.42 -1.49 -11.81
C SER A 39 22.88 -1.47 -11.35
N GLU A 40 23.72 -0.69 -12.01
CA GLU A 40 25.14 -0.53 -11.67
C GLU A 40 25.31 0.12 -10.29
N ILE A 41 24.59 1.21 -10.01
CA ILE A 41 24.68 1.93 -8.72
C ILE A 41 24.15 1.09 -7.56
N THR A 42 23.04 0.38 -7.78
CA THR A 42 22.32 -0.33 -6.70
C THR A 42 22.76 -1.78 -6.54
N GLY A 43 23.42 -2.37 -7.54
CA GLY A 43 23.67 -3.80 -7.64
C GLY A 43 22.40 -4.65 -7.87
N ILE A 44 21.24 -4.02 -8.15
CA ILE A 44 20.01 -4.76 -8.47
C ILE A 44 20.17 -5.40 -9.84
N PRO A 45 20.01 -6.73 -10.01
CA PRO A 45 20.21 -7.37 -11.30
C PRO A 45 19.25 -6.86 -12.39
N THR A 46 19.81 -6.46 -13.54
CA THR A 46 19.05 -6.18 -14.76
C THR A 46 19.64 -6.95 -15.94
N GLY A 47 18.85 -7.83 -16.57
CA GLY A 47 19.25 -8.57 -17.77
C GLY A 47 18.70 -7.94 -19.05
N LYS A 48 19.12 -8.47 -20.21
CA LYS A 48 18.61 -8.05 -21.54
C LYS A 48 17.09 -8.31 -21.71
N SER A 49 16.55 -9.34 -21.06
CA SER A 49 15.17 -9.84 -21.23
C SER A 49 14.29 -9.76 -19.99
N SER A 50 14.85 -9.69 -18.78
CA SER A 50 14.09 -9.45 -17.53
C SER A 50 14.96 -8.69 -16.52
N GLY A 51 14.44 -7.57 -16.01
CA GLY A 51 15.17 -6.72 -15.09
C GLY A 51 14.37 -6.45 -13.83
N LYS A 52 15.02 -6.50 -12.66
CA LYS A 52 14.33 -6.30 -11.38
C LYS A 52 14.18 -4.82 -11.03
N VAL A 53 15.00 -3.95 -11.61
CA VAL A 53 14.99 -2.49 -11.38
C VAL A 53 13.61 -1.89 -11.61
N VAL A 54 13.05 -2.05 -12.82
CA VAL A 54 11.79 -1.39 -13.21
C VAL A 54 10.61 -1.85 -12.33
N PRO A 55 10.37 -3.15 -12.10
CA PRO A 55 9.39 -3.61 -11.11
C PRO A 55 9.51 -2.93 -9.74
N HIS A 56 10.74 -2.75 -9.22
CA HIS A 56 10.95 -2.17 -7.90
C HIS A 56 10.78 -0.64 -7.86
N ILE A 57 11.03 0.06 -8.97
CA ILE A 57 10.62 1.46 -9.14
C ILE A 57 9.09 1.58 -9.00
N TYR A 58 8.34 0.70 -9.67
CA TYR A 58 6.87 0.71 -9.56
C TYR A 58 6.36 0.27 -8.20
N TYR A 59 7.00 -0.69 -7.51
CA TYR A 59 6.68 -0.98 -6.11
C TYR A 59 6.86 0.25 -5.23
N GLY A 60 7.99 0.97 -5.36
CA GLY A 60 8.21 2.22 -4.62
C GLY A 60 7.19 3.31 -4.94
N LEU A 61 6.77 3.42 -6.21
CA LEU A 61 5.69 4.33 -6.61
C LEU A 61 4.36 3.95 -5.92
N TYR A 62 3.92 2.70 -6.06
CA TYR A 62 2.63 2.26 -5.55
C TYR A 62 2.58 2.16 -4.02
N MET A 63 3.72 2.02 -3.36
CA MET A 63 3.85 2.10 -1.90
C MET A 63 4.00 3.55 -1.39
N GLY A 64 3.98 4.55 -2.28
CA GLY A 64 4.03 5.97 -1.92
C GLY A 64 5.40 6.46 -1.45
N LEU A 65 6.47 5.69 -1.68
CA LEU A 65 7.85 6.02 -1.26
C LEU A 65 8.54 6.99 -2.21
N ILE A 66 8.28 6.84 -3.51
CA ILE A 66 8.93 7.63 -4.55
C ILE A 66 7.91 8.10 -5.58
N THR A 67 8.28 9.11 -6.34
CA THR A 67 7.69 9.48 -7.62
C THR A 67 8.78 9.43 -8.68
N PHE A 68 8.40 9.40 -9.96
CA PHE A 68 9.38 9.53 -11.03
C PHE A 68 8.82 10.20 -12.27
N SER A 69 9.70 10.86 -13.02
CA SER A 69 9.49 11.15 -14.44
C SER A 69 10.31 10.17 -15.29
N TYR A 70 9.82 9.88 -16.51
CA TYR A 70 10.48 8.97 -17.43
C TYR A 70 10.56 9.60 -18.81
N GLU A 71 11.77 9.96 -19.24
CA GLU A 71 12.05 10.68 -20.47
C GLU A 71 13.30 10.10 -21.11
N ASN A 72 13.32 9.97 -22.45
CA ASN A 72 14.48 9.47 -23.19
C ASN A 72 15.08 8.15 -22.63
N LYS A 73 14.20 7.24 -22.19
CA LYS A 73 14.55 5.96 -21.55
C LYS A 73 15.29 6.07 -20.21
N ARG A 74 15.22 7.23 -19.55
CA ARG A 74 15.84 7.53 -18.26
C ARG A 74 14.76 7.88 -17.24
N TYR A 75 14.98 7.45 -16.00
CA TYR A 75 14.15 7.72 -14.84
C TYR A 75 14.79 8.84 -14.02
N ASN A 76 14.01 9.85 -13.64
CA ASN A 76 14.38 10.73 -12.54
C ASN A 76 13.54 10.35 -11.31
N LEU A 77 14.19 9.72 -10.33
CA LEU A 77 13.53 9.16 -9.15
C LEU A 77 13.58 10.16 -7.99
N ASN A 78 12.44 10.48 -7.40
CA ASN A 78 12.31 11.46 -6.32
C ASN A 78 11.64 10.82 -5.11
N ARG A 79 12.24 10.92 -3.92
CA ARG A 79 11.59 10.54 -2.66
C ARG A 79 10.37 11.42 -2.38
N THR A 80 9.30 10.80 -1.91
CA THR A 80 8.18 11.53 -1.28
C THR A 80 8.56 11.92 0.14
N SER A 81 7.72 12.72 0.81
CA SER A 81 7.89 13.01 2.24
C SER A 81 7.89 11.72 3.09
N LEU A 82 7.04 10.76 2.74
CA LEU A 82 7.03 9.43 3.37
C LEU A 82 8.31 8.65 3.07
N GLY A 83 8.82 8.71 1.83
CA GLY A 83 10.09 8.10 1.45
C GLY A 83 11.27 8.67 2.24
N ASN A 84 11.31 9.98 2.46
CA ASN A 84 12.35 10.62 3.27
C ASN A 84 12.27 10.17 4.74
N LEU A 85 11.06 10.12 5.31
CA LEU A 85 10.86 9.63 6.67
C LEU A 85 11.33 8.18 6.82
N ILE A 86 10.88 7.27 5.95
CA ILE A 86 11.27 5.85 6.04
C ILE A 86 12.77 5.67 5.80
N LEU A 87 13.38 6.42 4.87
CA LEU A 87 14.83 6.38 4.69
C LEU A 87 15.58 6.80 5.96
N LYS A 88 15.05 7.74 6.73
CA LYS A 88 15.63 8.22 7.98
C LYS A 88 15.44 7.23 9.14
N GLU A 89 14.23 6.70 9.30
CA GLU A 89 13.84 5.90 10.48
C GLU A 89 14.08 4.40 10.29
N ASP A 90 13.90 3.86 9.07
CA ASP A 90 13.99 2.42 8.76
C ASP A 90 14.53 2.18 7.35
N SER A 91 15.78 2.62 7.11
CA SER A 91 16.42 2.60 5.77
C SER A 91 16.51 1.21 5.11
N TYR A 92 16.36 0.13 5.88
CA TYR A 92 16.42 -1.26 5.41
C TYR A 92 15.06 -1.95 5.35
N LEU A 93 13.97 -1.25 5.69
CA LEU A 93 12.60 -1.77 5.67
C LEU A 93 12.46 -3.03 6.55
N THR A 94 13.02 -2.98 7.76
CA THR A 94 13.02 -4.10 8.69
C THR A 94 11.87 -4.04 9.69
N GLU A 95 11.36 -2.87 10.00
CA GLU A 95 10.30 -2.69 10.99
C GLU A 95 8.96 -3.19 10.48
N ASN A 96 8.23 -3.92 11.33
CA ASN A 96 6.89 -4.41 10.98
C ASN A 96 5.93 -3.26 10.68
N LEU A 97 6.04 -2.14 11.42
CA LEU A 97 5.28 -0.91 11.15
C LEU A 97 5.48 -0.44 9.71
N THR A 98 6.74 -0.38 9.25
CA THR A 98 7.06 -0.01 7.87
C THR A 98 6.37 -0.95 6.90
N ILE A 99 6.42 -2.26 7.13
CA ILE A 99 5.80 -3.24 6.23
C ILE A 99 4.27 -3.09 6.17
N GLU A 100 3.61 -2.90 7.32
CA GLU A 100 2.18 -2.63 7.39
C GLU A 100 1.81 -1.38 6.58
N LEU A 101 2.57 -0.29 6.76
CA LEU A 101 2.36 0.97 6.05
C LEU A 101 2.55 0.84 4.53
N LEU A 102 3.60 0.12 4.10
CA LEU A 102 3.85 -0.12 2.68
C LEU A 102 2.78 -1.01 2.05
N ASN A 103 2.34 -2.05 2.75
CA ASN A 103 1.23 -2.91 2.29
C ASN A 103 -0.09 -2.13 2.21
N TYR A 104 -0.35 -1.24 3.17
CA TYR A 104 -1.50 -0.35 3.15
C TYR A 104 -1.55 0.48 1.86
N PHE A 105 -0.45 1.16 1.52
CA PHE A 105 -0.41 2.00 0.32
C PHE A 105 -0.39 1.19 -0.97
N LEU A 106 0.30 0.05 -1.01
CA LEU A 106 0.30 -0.84 -2.16
C LEU A 106 -1.12 -1.31 -2.54
N THR A 107 -2.00 -1.41 -1.54
CA THR A 107 -3.40 -1.80 -1.73
C THR A 107 -4.36 -0.61 -1.76
N SER A 108 -3.88 0.63 -1.66
CA SER A 108 -4.72 1.85 -1.63
C SER A 108 -5.53 2.03 -2.91
N ASN A 109 -6.73 2.60 -2.77
CA ASN A 109 -7.61 2.94 -3.89
C ASN A 109 -7.00 3.99 -4.83
N TYR A 110 -6.11 4.85 -4.32
CA TYR A 110 -5.57 5.97 -5.07
C TYR A 110 -4.14 5.72 -5.57
N LEU A 111 -3.24 5.33 -4.67
CA LEU A 111 -1.83 5.09 -4.99
C LEU A 111 -1.54 3.64 -5.37
N GLY A 112 -2.35 2.68 -4.93
CA GLY A 112 -1.98 1.27 -4.93
C GLY A 112 -1.88 0.64 -6.31
N ALA A 113 -1.21 -0.51 -6.36
CA ALA A 113 -1.20 -1.35 -7.54
C ALA A 113 -2.58 -1.96 -7.74
N HIS A 114 -3.21 -1.73 -8.89
CA HIS A 114 -4.58 -2.15 -9.18
C HIS A 114 -4.88 -3.62 -8.82
N MET A 115 -4.01 -4.57 -9.19
CA MET A 115 -4.18 -5.98 -8.82
C MET A 115 -4.17 -6.18 -7.30
N TRP A 116 -3.21 -5.59 -6.57
CA TRP A 116 -3.11 -5.72 -5.10
C TRP A 116 -4.31 -5.09 -4.41
N LYS A 117 -4.72 -3.90 -4.85
CA LYS A 117 -5.92 -3.22 -4.38
C LYS A 117 -7.16 -4.10 -4.55
N SER A 118 -7.38 -4.63 -5.75
CA SER A 118 -8.59 -5.42 -6.00
C SER A 118 -8.59 -6.73 -5.25
N ILE A 119 -7.45 -7.41 -5.12
CA ILE A 119 -7.35 -8.59 -4.28
C ILE A 119 -7.71 -8.22 -2.83
N SER A 120 -6.98 -7.28 -2.21
CA SER A 120 -7.11 -7.01 -0.77
C SER A 120 -8.41 -6.32 -0.37
N ARG A 121 -8.84 -5.30 -1.12
CA ARG A 121 -9.97 -4.42 -0.75
C ARG A 121 -11.28 -4.76 -1.46
N ASP A 122 -11.27 -5.46 -2.60
CA ASP A 122 -12.50 -5.73 -3.37
C ASP A 122 -12.92 -7.20 -3.34
N ILE A 123 -11.98 -8.13 -3.52
CA ILE A 123 -12.28 -9.54 -3.73
C ILE A 123 -12.42 -10.27 -2.39
N PHE A 124 -11.37 -10.30 -1.57
CA PHE A 124 -11.37 -11.05 -0.30
C PHE A 124 -12.59 -10.74 0.60
N PRO A 125 -13.03 -9.47 0.76
CA PRO A 125 -14.21 -9.16 1.57
C PRO A 125 -15.50 -9.84 1.10
N LYS A 126 -15.71 -10.01 -0.22
CA LYS A 126 -16.88 -10.70 -0.78
C LYS A 126 -16.94 -12.18 -0.37
N TYR A 127 -15.79 -12.78 -0.11
CA TYR A 127 -15.63 -14.20 0.20
C TYR A 127 -15.37 -14.45 1.70
N ARG A 128 -15.74 -13.51 2.58
CA ARG A 128 -15.48 -13.60 4.03
C ARG A 128 -14.02 -13.94 4.33
N ASN A 129 -13.12 -13.31 3.57
CA ASN A 129 -11.68 -13.46 3.67
C ASN A 129 -11.09 -14.84 3.34
N ILE A 130 -11.85 -15.77 2.73
CA ILE A 130 -11.34 -17.09 2.33
C ILE A 130 -11.79 -17.40 0.90
N LEU A 131 -10.83 -17.64 -0.01
CA LEU A 131 -11.14 -18.06 -1.38
C LEU A 131 -10.10 -19.00 -1.96
N THR A 132 -10.49 -19.75 -2.98
CA THR A 132 -9.55 -20.56 -3.77
C THR A 132 -8.78 -19.68 -4.74
N ARG A 133 -7.60 -20.16 -5.16
CA ARG A 133 -6.83 -19.51 -6.23
C ARG A 133 -7.62 -19.39 -7.54
N GLU A 134 -8.40 -20.41 -7.89
CA GLU A 134 -9.23 -20.41 -9.10
C GLU A 134 -10.30 -19.31 -9.06
N ASN A 135 -10.97 -19.12 -7.92
CA ASN A 135 -11.95 -18.06 -7.75
C ASN A 135 -11.29 -16.67 -7.80
N LEU A 136 -10.09 -16.53 -7.24
CA LEU A 136 -9.33 -15.28 -7.32
C LEU A 136 -8.99 -14.91 -8.76
N GLU A 137 -8.53 -15.88 -9.54
CA GLU A 137 -8.21 -15.70 -10.96
C GLU A 137 -9.45 -15.29 -11.75
N LYS A 138 -10.59 -15.95 -11.53
CA LYS A 138 -11.88 -15.60 -12.15
C LYS A 138 -12.38 -14.20 -11.77
N GLU A 139 -12.29 -13.80 -10.50
CA GLU A 139 -12.69 -12.45 -10.08
C GLU A 139 -11.82 -11.38 -10.73
N LEU A 140 -10.51 -11.61 -10.84
CA LEU A 140 -9.61 -10.68 -11.51
C LEU A 140 -9.90 -10.57 -13.01
N GLU A 141 -10.19 -11.68 -13.68
CA GLU A 141 -10.63 -11.69 -15.08
C GLU A 141 -11.95 -10.93 -15.27
N ASN A 142 -12.88 -11.05 -14.32
CA ASN A 142 -14.15 -10.31 -14.35
C ASN A 142 -13.97 -8.80 -14.14
N ILE A 143 -13.06 -8.39 -13.24
CA ILE A 143 -12.78 -6.97 -12.99
C ILE A 143 -12.00 -6.36 -14.16
N TYR A 144 -11.11 -7.13 -14.79
CA TYR A 144 -10.22 -6.67 -15.86
C TYR A 144 -10.32 -7.53 -17.13
N PRO A 145 -11.47 -7.52 -17.83
CA PRO A 145 -11.73 -8.43 -18.96
C PRO A 145 -10.80 -8.19 -20.16
N GLU A 146 -10.27 -6.97 -20.30
CA GLU A 146 -9.33 -6.60 -21.36
C GLU A 146 -7.90 -7.14 -21.11
N ASN A 147 -7.59 -7.50 -19.86
CA ASN A 147 -6.25 -7.91 -19.44
C ASN A 147 -6.13 -9.43 -19.34
N LYS A 148 -5.98 -10.07 -20.50
CA LYS A 148 -5.71 -11.52 -20.56
C LYS A 148 -4.36 -11.84 -19.89
N ASN A 149 -4.31 -12.91 -19.10
CA ASN A 149 -3.11 -13.43 -18.42
C ASN A 149 -2.57 -12.57 -17.25
N ILE A 150 -3.42 -12.23 -16.29
CA ILE A 150 -2.99 -11.61 -15.02
C ILE A 150 -2.07 -12.58 -14.26
N LYS A 151 -0.89 -12.12 -13.85
CA LYS A 151 0.15 -12.98 -13.25
C LYS A 151 0.19 -12.85 -11.73
N LEU A 152 -0.44 -13.79 -11.03
CA LEU A 152 -0.44 -13.82 -9.55
C LEU A 152 0.90 -14.16 -8.89
N VAL A 153 1.90 -14.65 -9.63
CA VAL A 153 3.15 -15.18 -9.05
C VAL A 153 3.89 -14.18 -8.16
N SER A 154 3.93 -12.90 -8.53
CA SER A 154 4.59 -11.86 -7.72
C SER A 154 3.80 -11.54 -6.46
N TRP A 155 2.47 -11.54 -6.53
CA TRP A 155 1.60 -11.38 -5.35
C TRP A 155 1.76 -12.56 -4.39
N VAL A 156 1.65 -13.80 -4.89
CA VAL A 156 1.81 -15.02 -4.06
C VAL A 156 3.19 -15.05 -3.41
N SER A 157 4.27 -14.86 -4.18
CA SER A 157 5.63 -14.94 -3.64
C SER A 157 5.96 -13.82 -2.65
N MET A 158 5.39 -12.62 -2.82
CA MET A 158 5.53 -11.52 -1.86
C MET A 158 4.99 -11.93 -0.49
N TYR A 159 3.76 -12.44 -0.41
CA TYR A 159 3.14 -12.78 0.88
C TYR A 159 3.57 -14.14 1.44
N GLN A 160 3.89 -15.12 0.59
CA GLN A 160 4.38 -16.43 1.05
C GLN A 160 5.83 -16.42 1.50
N LYS A 161 6.67 -15.51 1.00
CA LYS A 161 8.12 -15.50 1.27
C LYS A 161 8.53 -14.22 1.97
N GLU A 162 8.55 -13.11 1.23
CA GLU A 162 9.17 -11.85 1.68
C GLU A 162 8.45 -11.25 2.90
N LEU A 163 7.10 -11.27 2.88
CA LEU A 163 6.24 -10.71 3.92
C LEU A 163 5.53 -11.80 4.75
N SER A 164 6.05 -13.02 4.74
CA SER A 164 5.43 -14.17 5.44
C SER A 164 5.26 -13.93 6.94
N LYS A 165 6.22 -13.26 7.57
CA LYS A 165 6.20 -12.96 9.01
C LYS A 165 5.09 -11.99 9.43
N ASN A 166 4.61 -11.16 8.51
CA ASN A 166 3.51 -10.21 8.75
C ASN A 166 2.13 -10.89 8.70
N ASN A 167 2.05 -12.13 8.22
CA ASN A 167 0.84 -12.93 8.27
C ASN A 167 -0.38 -12.23 7.64
N PHE A 168 -0.20 -11.53 6.51
CA PHE A 168 -1.30 -10.92 5.77
C PHE A 168 -2.25 -11.96 5.17
N TYR A 169 -1.67 -13.05 4.66
CA TYR A 169 -2.37 -14.14 4.00
C TYR A 169 -1.78 -15.49 4.41
N ASN A 170 -2.67 -16.44 4.69
CA ASN A 170 -2.34 -17.85 4.85
C ASN A 170 -2.67 -18.60 3.56
N PHE A 171 -1.74 -19.43 3.11
CA PHE A 171 -1.90 -20.26 1.92
C PHE A 171 -2.02 -21.71 2.36
N ILE A 172 -3.22 -22.26 2.31
CA ILE A 172 -3.57 -23.58 2.85
C ILE A 172 -4.13 -24.45 1.72
N GLU A 173 -3.36 -25.43 1.27
CA GLU A 173 -3.72 -26.31 0.15
C GLU A 173 -4.16 -25.52 -1.11
N LYS A 174 -5.48 -25.46 -1.37
CA LYS A 174 -6.11 -24.75 -2.49
C LYS A 174 -6.68 -23.38 -2.09
N ASN A 175 -6.78 -23.11 -0.80
CA ASN A 175 -7.39 -21.92 -0.22
C ASN A 175 -6.32 -20.88 0.12
N ILE A 176 -6.75 -19.63 0.05
CA ILE A 176 -6.00 -18.47 0.52
C ILE A 176 -6.92 -17.74 1.50
N GLU A 177 -6.43 -17.54 2.71
CA GLU A 177 -7.13 -16.85 3.79
C GLU A 177 -6.45 -15.49 4.02
N LYS A 178 -7.19 -14.38 3.89
CA LYS A 178 -6.75 -13.06 4.36
C LYS A 178 -6.92 -13.02 5.88
N LYS A 179 -5.84 -12.75 6.61
CA LYS A 179 -5.91 -12.66 8.07
C LYS A 179 -6.33 -11.27 8.47
N ASN A 180 -7.15 -11.21 9.52
CA ASN A 180 -7.39 -9.99 10.25
C ASN A 180 -6.32 -9.83 11.33
N HIS A 181 -5.76 -8.64 11.43
CA HIS A 181 -4.82 -8.22 12.45
C HIS A 181 -5.57 -7.55 13.61
N LYS A 182 -4.90 -7.50 14.76
CA LYS A 182 -5.33 -6.69 15.90
C LYS A 182 -4.62 -5.35 15.85
N ILE A 183 -5.26 -4.31 16.35
CA ILE A 183 -4.64 -2.99 16.46
C ILE A 183 -3.46 -3.05 17.44
N ASP A 184 -2.31 -2.56 17.00
CA ASP A 184 -1.16 -2.30 17.85
C ASP A 184 -1.14 -0.82 18.25
N SER A 185 -1.22 -0.53 19.55
CA SER A 185 -1.20 0.86 20.03
C SER A 185 0.08 1.61 19.67
N SER A 186 1.20 0.91 19.47
CA SER A 186 2.45 1.54 19.01
C SER A 186 2.35 2.06 17.57
N TYR A 187 1.37 1.59 16.79
CA TYR A 187 1.17 2.01 15.39
C TYR A 187 0.12 3.12 15.26
N PHE A 188 -0.30 3.72 16.38
CA PHE A 188 -1.39 4.69 16.41
C PHE A 188 -1.24 5.83 15.39
N TYR A 189 -0.04 6.42 15.27
CA TYR A 189 0.17 7.51 14.31
C TYR A 189 0.26 7.03 12.86
N MET A 190 0.66 5.79 12.59
CA MET A 190 0.54 5.17 11.26
C MET A 190 -0.93 5.05 10.85
N TYR A 191 -1.80 4.59 11.76
CA TYR A 191 -3.23 4.49 11.50
C TYR A 191 -3.87 5.86 11.22
N VAL A 192 -3.54 6.87 12.03
CA VAL A 192 -3.99 8.25 11.80
C VAL A 192 -3.52 8.75 10.43
N TYR A 193 -2.23 8.58 10.13
CA TYR A 193 -1.64 9.04 8.88
C TYR A 193 -2.33 8.41 7.68
N THR A 194 -2.52 7.08 7.67
CA THR A 194 -3.18 6.38 6.56
C THR A 194 -4.62 6.81 6.34
N LEU A 195 -5.41 6.99 7.41
CA LEU A 195 -6.79 7.49 7.33
C LEU A 195 -6.84 8.87 6.68
N LEU A 196 -6.10 9.83 7.23
CA LEU A 196 -6.10 11.20 6.76
C LEU A 196 -5.52 11.31 5.34
N LYS A 197 -4.52 10.49 5.03
CA LYS A 197 -3.90 10.50 3.70
C LYS A 197 -4.84 10.00 2.63
N ASP A 198 -5.53 8.87 2.84
CA ASP A 198 -6.53 8.39 1.89
C ASP A 198 -7.70 9.38 1.78
N TRP A 199 -8.12 10.01 2.88
CA TRP A 199 -9.14 11.07 2.87
C TRP A 199 -8.75 12.23 1.93
N GLU A 200 -7.51 12.71 2.06
CA GLU A 200 -6.96 13.80 1.25
C GLU A 200 -6.76 13.41 -0.22
N LEU A 201 -6.20 12.23 -0.48
CA LEU A 201 -5.96 11.74 -1.84
C LEU A 201 -7.26 11.52 -2.62
N ASN A 202 -8.34 11.16 -1.92
CA ASN A 202 -9.67 11.02 -2.52
C ASN A 202 -10.41 12.38 -2.63
N ASN A 203 -9.78 13.50 -2.28
CA ASN A 203 -10.37 14.85 -2.30
C ASN A 203 -11.74 14.92 -1.61
N LEU A 204 -11.90 14.18 -0.52
CA LEU A 204 -13.16 14.21 0.23
C LEU A 204 -13.32 15.55 0.97
N SER A 205 -14.56 15.96 1.17
CA SER A 205 -14.91 17.12 1.99
C SER A 205 -14.37 16.99 3.42
N ASN A 206 -14.24 18.12 4.13
CA ASN A 206 -13.80 18.09 5.53
C ASN A 206 -14.76 17.30 6.44
N GLU A 207 -16.05 17.30 6.12
CA GLU A 207 -17.04 16.44 6.77
C GLU A 207 -17.59 15.45 5.75
N ILE A 208 -17.61 14.17 6.13
CA ILE A 208 -18.09 13.06 5.30
C ILE A 208 -19.07 12.19 6.07
N THR A 209 -19.89 11.43 5.38
CA THR A 209 -20.71 10.39 6.02
C THR A 209 -19.89 9.14 6.32
N LEU A 210 -20.40 8.28 7.21
CA LEU A 210 -19.80 6.97 7.44
C LEU A 210 -19.71 6.15 6.12
N ASP A 211 -20.71 6.22 5.24
CA ASP A 211 -20.67 5.55 3.94
C ASP A 211 -19.50 6.03 3.06
N ASN A 212 -19.18 7.32 3.08
CA ASN A 212 -18.01 7.85 2.38
C ASN A 212 -16.71 7.26 2.94
N LEU A 213 -16.62 7.11 4.27
CA LEU A 213 -15.47 6.44 4.91
C LEU A 213 -15.40 4.96 4.50
N GLU A 214 -16.53 4.25 4.49
CA GLU A 214 -16.56 2.84 4.10
C GLU A 214 -16.10 2.63 2.66
N ASN A 215 -16.38 3.58 1.76
CA ASN A 215 -15.89 3.57 0.39
C ASN A 215 -14.36 3.72 0.29
N LEU A 216 -13.69 4.32 1.27
CA LEU A 216 -12.22 4.31 1.34
C LEU A 216 -11.67 2.90 1.59
N LYS A 217 -12.48 2.03 2.22
CA LYS A 217 -12.09 0.68 2.64
C LYS A 217 -10.79 0.72 3.47
N TRP A 218 -10.73 1.67 4.41
CA TRP A 218 -9.56 1.93 5.23
C TRP A 218 -9.22 0.73 6.11
N GLY A 219 -10.20 0.19 6.86
CA GLY A 219 -10.02 -1.03 7.65
C GLY A 219 -9.55 -2.24 6.82
N GLU A 220 -10.07 -2.39 5.59
CA GLU A 220 -9.63 -3.48 4.68
C GLU A 220 -8.17 -3.35 4.26
N GLY A 221 -7.69 -2.12 4.05
CA GLY A 221 -6.28 -1.84 3.76
C GLY A 221 -5.36 -2.09 4.94
N LEU A 222 -5.86 -1.94 6.17
CA LEU A 222 -5.16 -2.25 7.42
C LEU A 222 -5.32 -3.71 7.86
N HIS A 223 -6.07 -4.53 7.11
CA HIS A 223 -6.39 -5.90 7.48
C HIS A 223 -7.06 -6.00 8.86
N ILE A 224 -7.89 -5.04 9.25
CA ILE A 224 -8.65 -5.09 10.51
C ILE A 224 -10.13 -5.31 10.25
N ASN A 225 -10.84 -5.89 11.21
CA ASN A 225 -12.29 -6.05 11.12
C ASN A 225 -13.02 -4.74 11.44
N LYS A 226 -14.34 -4.72 11.23
CA LYS A 226 -15.17 -3.54 11.48
C LYS A 226 -15.15 -3.07 12.93
N ASP A 227 -15.16 -3.99 13.90
CA ASP A 227 -15.13 -3.63 15.32
C ASP A 227 -13.84 -2.91 15.70
N GLU A 228 -12.69 -3.43 15.23
CA GLU A 228 -11.38 -2.80 15.38
C GLU A 228 -11.34 -1.43 14.66
N GLU A 229 -11.87 -1.34 13.44
CA GLU A 229 -11.97 -0.08 12.69
C GLU A 229 -12.73 0.99 13.49
N PHE A 230 -13.91 0.67 14.04
CA PHE A 230 -14.69 1.60 14.87
C PHE A 230 -13.97 1.96 16.17
N ASN A 231 -13.37 0.99 16.85
CA ASN A 231 -12.59 1.23 18.06
C ASN A 231 -11.41 2.20 17.79
N LEU A 232 -10.78 2.08 16.63
CA LEU A 232 -9.70 2.97 16.22
C LEU A 232 -10.21 4.38 15.91
N LEU A 233 -11.34 4.50 15.22
CA LEU A 233 -11.98 5.80 14.96
C LEU A 233 -12.34 6.52 16.25
N ASP A 234 -12.89 5.82 17.25
CA ASP A 234 -13.17 6.40 18.56
C ASP A 234 -11.88 6.87 19.25
N LYS A 235 -10.79 6.07 19.23
CA LYS A 235 -9.47 6.49 19.77
C LYS A 235 -8.88 7.71 19.04
N ILE A 236 -9.08 7.82 17.73
CA ILE A 236 -8.63 8.96 16.94
C ILE A 236 -9.48 10.21 17.28
N ALA A 237 -10.78 10.03 17.51
CA ALA A 237 -11.69 11.08 17.93
C ALA A 237 -11.36 11.61 19.35
N ASP A 238 -11.03 10.73 20.29
CA ASP A 238 -10.63 11.08 21.66
C ASP A 238 -9.39 11.99 21.69
N LYS A 239 -8.52 11.91 20.67
CA LYS A 239 -7.35 12.79 20.51
C LYS A 239 -7.63 14.07 19.72
N ASN A 240 -8.89 14.40 19.44
CA ASN A 240 -9.32 15.57 18.67
C ASN A 240 -8.67 15.66 17.28
N ILE A 241 -8.45 14.51 16.64
CA ILE A 241 -7.92 14.41 15.26
C ILE A 241 -9.06 14.41 14.25
N ILE A 242 -10.14 13.72 14.63
CA ILE A 242 -11.44 13.75 13.95
C ILE A 242 -12.54 14.02 14.99
N LYS A 243 -13.75 14.33 14.54
CA LYS A 243 -14.94 14.37 15.38
C LYS A 243 -16.03 13.52 14.75
N ILE A 244 -16.63 12.61 15.51
CA ILE A 244 -17.72 11.75 15.04
C ILE A 244 -19.04 12.27 15.61
N ASN A 245 -19.99 12.60 14.73
CA ASN A 245 -21.32 13.04 15.12
C ASN A 245 -22.32 11.88 15.02
N LYS A 246 -22.47 11.14 16.12
CA LYS A 246 -23.38 9.98 16.23
C LYS A 246 -24.87 10.39 16.33
N GLN A 247 -25.19 11.69 16.42
CA GLN A 247 -26.58 12.19 16.52
C GLN A 247 -27.22 12.46 15.15
N LEU A 248 -26.43 12.56 14.08
CA LEU A 248 -26.94 12.73 12.72
C LEU A 248 -27.29 11.37 12.09
N SER A 249 -28.24 11.39 11.17
CA SER A 249 -28.57 10.25 10.30
C SER A 249 -28.45 10.69 8.84
N PRO A 250 -27.41 10.25 8.09
CA PRO A 250 -26.36 9.31 8.53
C PRO A 250 -25.35 9.94 9.50
N ILE A 251 -24.62 9.09 10.23
CA ILE A 251 -23.49 9.50 11.07
C ILE A 251 -22.46 10.22 10.21
N THR A 252 -21.95 11.35 10.70
CA THR A 252 -20.90 12.11 10.01
C THR A 252 -19.59 12.12 10.78
N ILE A 253 -18.50 12.32 10.06
CA ILE A 253 -17.13 12.42 10.58
C ILE A 253 -16.52 13.69 10.01
N LEU A 254 -16.03 14.56 10.90
CA LEU A 254 -15.34 15.80 10.57
C LEU A 254 -13.83 15.64 10.79
N LYS A 255 -13.05 15.94 9.76
CA LYS A 255 -11.59 16.00 9.81
C LYS A 255 -11.13 17.29 10.50
N LEU A 256 -10.31 17.18 11.55
CA LEU A 256 -9.79 18.34 12.30
C LEU A 256 -8.30 18.60 12.07
N LYS A 257 -7.58 17.62 11.52
CA LYS A 257 -6.13 17.64 11.28
C LYS A 257 -5.81 17.05 9.90
N ASN A 258 -4.63 17.33 9.38
CA ASN A 258 -4.17 16.79 8.09
C ASN A 258 -3.14 15.68 8.29
N SER A 259 -2.94 14.86 7.25
CA SER A 259 -1.99 13.74 7.32
C SER A 259 -0.56 14.20 7.66
N ASP A 260 -0.14 15.34 7.10
CA ASP A 260 1.20 15.90 7.31
C ASP A 260 1.49 16.26 8.78
N ASP A 261 0.47 16.53 9.61
CA ASP A 261 0.61 16.80 11.06
C ASP A 261 1.14 15.58 11.86
N PHE A 262 1.11 14.40 11.25
CA PHE A 262 1.45 13.12 11.86
C PHE A 262 2.57 12.36 11.15
N LEU A 263 3.07 12.86 10.01
CA LEU A 263 4.12 12.18 9.25
C LEU A 263 5.35 11.89 10.14
N ASP A 264 5.91 12.92 10.77
CA ASP A 264 7.10 12.77 11.63
C ASP A 264 6.82 12.01 12.95
N LYS A 265 5.55 11.65 13.22
CA LYS A 265 5.15 10.92 14.42
C LYS A 265 4.92 9.43 14.16
N ILE A 266 4.94 8.98 12.90
CA ILE A 266 4.61 7.58 12.53
C ILE A 266 5.39 6.56 13.36
N PHE A 267 6.69 6.80 13.59
CA PHE A 267 7.57 5.91 14.36
C PHE A 267 7.68 6.26 15.86
N SER A 268 7.08 7.37 16.30
CA SER A 268 7.34 7.97 17.63
C SER A 268 6.83 7.16 18.83
N LEU A 269 6.02 6.11 18.60
CA LEU A 269 5.50 5.23 19.65
C LEU A 269 6.10 3.83 19.60
N LEU A 270 7.06 3.57 18.70
CA LEU A 270 7.89 2.37 18.76
C LEU A 270 8.85 2.49 19.95
N ILE A 271 8.98 1.42 20.72
CA ILE A 271 9.85 1.32 21.90
C ILE A 271 11.21 0.77 21.49
#